data_AF-A0A9P6SDG2-F1
#
_entry.id   AF-A0A9P6SDG2-F1
#
_cell.length_a   1.000
_cell.length_b   1.000
_cell.length_c   1.000
_cell.angle_alpha   90.00
_cell.angle_beta   90.00
_cell.angle_gamma   90.00
#
_symmetry.space_group_name_H-M   'P 1'
#
loop_
_entity.id
_entity.type
_entity.pdbx_description
1 polymer ?
#
loop_
_entity_poly.entity_id
_entity_poly.type
_entity_poly.pdbx_seq_one_letter_code
_entity_poly.pdbx_strand_id
1 'polypeptide(L)'
;MVGWAASDILARMFYVYTVNDLQKHLDKIGIVLETFHYSDHFCGLYNMVHTETLQRYSKNKEWTFVEGDLSPNLVQELQTIPNVVTTLELLNVSNSIAIVKGLHTYLCSSPHLIHLHAAKTPYPVELMDVHDNHLLRWPKEENKKTLTSTGSGGGGGGDSGGGGVGKDDGAPKEIGADKKEKETEQEKGKEKKQRRKGIWMCRNLETLHLGFKIISSRPKLDSLNARIIFGYISRVCPQLQVLHLQDKDCRHPTPFPYLTLKTGFSLLSRLQHLRQLRIGTFGQMGKLAHVPQHLVDEFVPHRNWMFIGRKEMLRNEEVKKVVDYSPYSRRSEVMRWKSLLERDDERVLVREVERMKLVWQAEYYNNDEEEDEEMSELREQLKKVGLLRDVFEMVREMDTTPGFIKTLDKNYTPAIA
;
A
#
# COMPACT_ATOMS: atom_id res chain seq x y z
N MET A 1 3.09 -37.65 -7.54
CA MET A 1 1.89 -38.15 -8.22
C MET A 1 0.76 -38.60 -7.29
N VAL A 2 1.00 -38.88 -6.00
CA VAL A 2 -0.06 -39.32 -5.05
C VAL A 2 -0.96 -38.17 -4.55
N GLY A 3 -0.53 -36.91 -4.66
CA GLY A 3 -1.30 -35.74 -4.18
C GLY A 3 -2.51 -35.33 -5.04
N TRP A 4 -2.55 -35.72 -6.32
CA TRP A 4 -3.64 -35.30 -7.23
C TRP A 4 -4.89 -36.19 -7.10
N ALA A 5 -4.73 -37.46 -6.74
CA ALA A 5 -5.86 -38.39 -6.59
C ALA A 5 -6.67 -38.16 -5.29
N ALA A 6 -6.02 -37.72 -4.21
CA ALA A 6 -6.71 -37.35 -2.96
C ALA A 6 -7.54 -36.06 -3.11
N SER A 7 -7.03 -35.10 -3.89
CA SER A 7 -7.75 -33.87 -4.24
C SER A 7 -9.03 -34.18 -5.03
N ASP A 8 -8.98 -35.14 -5.95
CA ASP A 8 -10.11 -35.49 -6.82
C ASP A 8 -11.21 -36.26 -6.07
N ILE A 9 -10.84 -37.09 -5.09
CA ILE A 9 -11.78 -37.81 -4.22
C ILE A 9 -12.47 -36.84 -3.23
N LEU A 10 -11.72 -35.91 -2.63
CA LEU A 10 -12.30 -34.88 -1.76
C LEU A 10 -13.19 -33.94 -2.57
N ALA A 11 -12.75 -33.49 -3.75
CA ALA A 11 -13.59 -32.67 -4.64
C ALA A 11 -14.90 -33.38 -4.99
N ARG A 12 -14.87 -34.70 -5.29
CA ARG A 12 -16.08 -35.48 -5.57
C ARG A 12 -16.99 -35.69 -4.35
N MET A 13 -16.46 -35.75 -3.12
CA MET A 13 -17.30 -35.76 -1.91
C MET A 13 -17.96 -34.39 -1.66
N PHE A 14 -17.28 -33.28 -1.96
CA PHE A 14 -17.86 -31.94 -1.84
C PHE A 14 -18.88 -31.63 -2.96
N TYR A 15 -18.79 -32.27 -4.13
CA TYR A 15 -19.79 -32.13 -5.20
C TYR A 15 -21.18 -32.70 -4.86
N VAL A 16 -21.31 -33.49 -3.80
CA VAL A 16 -22.57 -34.17 -3.44
C VAL A 16 -23.34 -33.48 -2.31
N TYR A 17 -22.67 -32.62 -1.52
CA TYR A 17 -23.32 -31.89 -0.43
C TYR A 17 -23.40 -30.41 -0.76
N THR A 18 -24.62 -29.87 -0.84
CA THR A 18 -24.77 -28.41 -0.78
C THR A 18 -24.29 -27.92 0.60
N VAL A 19 -23.88 -26.65 0.71
CA VAL A 19 -23.55 -26.02 2.00
C VAL A 19 -24.70 -26.22 3.00
N ASN A 20 -25.95 -26.23 2.52
CA ASN A 20 -27.13 -26.50 3.32
C ASN A 20 -27.19 -27.94 3.85
N ASP A 21 -26.77 -28.93 3.07
CA ASP A 21 -26.79 -30.33 3.48
C ASP A 21 -25.66 -30.66 4.46
N LEU A 22 -24.46 -30.09 4.25
CA LEU A 22 -23.36 -30.20 5.20
C LEU A 22 -23.76 -29.56 6.54
N GLN A 23 -24.36 -28.37 6.52
CA GLN A 23 -24.77 -27.71 7.76
C GLN A 23 -25.85 -28.50 8.50
N LYS A 24 -26.90 -28.96 7.81
CA LYS A 24 -27.92 -29.82 8.42
C LYS A 24 -27.30 -31.06 9.06
N HIS A 25 -26.26 -31.61 8.43
CA HIS A 25 -25.52 -32.73 8.99
C HIS A 25 -24.76 -32.33 10.26
N LEU A 26 -24.02 -31.21 10.25
CA LEU A 26 -23.30 -30.68 11.40
C LEU A 26 -24.23 -30.36 12.58
N ASP A 27 -25.37 -29.74 12.31
CA ASP A 27 -26.41 -29.44 13.32
C ASP A 27 -26.96 -30.74 13.92
N LYS A 28 -27.21 -31.75 13.08
CA LYS A 28 -27.72 -33.07 13.52
C LYS A 28 -26.72 -33.80 14.43
N ILE A 29 -25.42 -33.59 14.24
CA ILE A 29 -24.37 -34.19 15.09
C ILE A 29 -23.93 -33.27 16.24
N GLY A 30 -24.53 -32.08 16.38
CA GLY A 30 -24.26 -31.15 17.49
C GLY A 30 -22.86 -30.51 17.45
N ILE A 31 -22.22 -30.45 16.28
CA ILE A 31 -20.92 -29.80 16.13
C ILE A 31 -21.14 -28.33 15.81
N VAL A 32 -20.70 -27.45 16.73
CA VAL A 32 -20.61 -26.02 16.49
C VAL A 32 -19.26 -25.74 15.85
N LEU A 33 -19.26 -25.25 14.60
CA LEU A 33 -18.03 -24.81 13.94
C LEU A 33 -17.60 -23.45 14.50
N GLU A 34 -16.41 -23.39 15.09
CA GLU A 34 -15.80 -22.13 15.54
C GLU A 34 -15.20 -21.36 14.35
N THR A 35 -14.67 -22.09 13.38
CA THR A 35 -14.05 -21.55 12.17
C THR A 35 -14.73 -22.14 10.94
N PHE A 36 -14.92 -21.30 9.92
CA PHE A 36 -15.54 -21.70 8.67
C PHE A 36 -14.66 -21.24 7.52
N HIS A 37 -14.28 -22.19 6.66
CA HIS A 37 -13.55 -21.93 5.43
C HIS A 37 -14.47 -22.21 4.25
N TYR A 38 -14.66 -21.21 3.40
CA TYR A 38 -15.35 -21.37 2.13
C TYR A 38 -14.34 -21.23 1.01
N SER A 39 -14.36 -22.19 0.08
CA SER A 39 -13.62 -22.12 -1.17
C SER A 39 -14.49 -22.71 -2.26
N ASP A 40 -14.89 -21.89 -3.23
CA ASP A 40 -15.53 -22.36 -4.46
C ASP A 40 -14.57 -22.21 -5.63
N HIS A 41 -13.72 -23.21 -5.78
CA HIS A 41 -12.71 -23.21 -6.83
C HIS A 41 -13.27 -23.49 -8.24
N PHE A 42 -14.57 -23.81 -8.41
CA PHE A 42 -15.05 -24.44 -9.66
C PHE A 42 -16.42 -24.04 -10.19
N CYS A 43 -17.24 -23.23 -9.52
CA CYS A 43 -18.60 -22.96 -10.00
C CYS A 43 -18.88 -21.49 -10.35
N GLY A 44 -19.22 -21.23 -11.62
CA GLY A 44 -19.75 -19.95 -12.12
C GLY A 44 -21.08 -19.47 -11.49
N LEU A 45 -21.56 -20.13 -10.43
CA LEU A 45 -22.75 -19.80 -9.64
C LEU A 45 -22.43 -18.86 -8.44
N TYR A 46 -21.30 -18.14 -8.53
CA TYR A 46 -20.67 -17.37 -7.46
C TYR A 46 -21.63 -16.60 -6.55
N ASN A 47 -22.57 -15.81 -7.06
CA ASN A 47 -23.15 -14.76 -6.21
C ASN A 47 -24.19 -15.25 -5.17
N MET A 48 -25.05 -16.22 -5.47
CA MET A 48 -26.18 -16.53 -4.57
C MET A 48 -25.78 -17.34 -3.33
N VAL A 49 -24.82 -18.25 -3.47
CA VAL A 49 -24.39 -19.13 -2.37
C VAL A 49 -23.58 -18.34 -1.33
N HIS A 50 -22.86 -17.31 -1.76
CA HIS A 50 -22.06 -16.46 -0.86
C HIS A 50 -22.93 -15.68 0.13
N THR A 51 -24.00 -15.02 -0.32
CA THR A 51 -24.83 -14.18 0.54
C THR A 51 -25.48 -15.00 1.66
N GLU A 52 -26.06 -16.16 1.35
CA GLU A 52 -26.69 -17.04 2.35
C GLU A 52 -25.65 -17.57 3.35
N THR A 53 -24.47 -17.96 2.84
CA THR A 53 -23.37 -18.46 3.66
C THR A 53 -22.89 -17.38 4.62
N LEU A 54 -22.64 -16.17 4.13
CA LEU A 54 -22.20 -15.04 4.94
C LEU A 54 -23.23 -14.63 5.99
N GLN A 55 -24.53 -14.57 5.64
CA GLN A 55 -25.58 -14.28 6.60
C GLN A 55 -25.64 -15.34 7.70
N ARG A 56 -25.49 -16.62 7.34
CA ARG A 56 -25.53 -17.73 8.29
C ARG A 56 -24.34 -17.70 9.25
N TYR A 57 -23.15 -17.39 8.77
CA TYR A 57 -21.91 -17.31 9.58
C TYR A 57 -21.56 -15.88 9.98
N SER A 58 -22.52 -14.97 9.96
CA SER A 58 -22.35 -13.55 10.31
C SER A 58 -21.85 -13.31 11.74
N LYS A 59 -21.89 -14.33 12.60
CA LYS A 59 -21.38 -14.27 13.98
C LYS A 59 -19.93 -14.73 14.13
N ASN A 60 -19.36 -15.35 13.09
CA ASN A 60 -18.00 -15.86 13.13
C ASN A 60 -17.03 -14.70 13.12
N LYS A 61 -16.02 -14.77 14.00
CA LYS A 61 -15.00 -13.73 14.13
C LYS A 61 -13.82 -13.93 13.19
N GLU A 62 -13.65 -15.13 12.66
CA GLU A 62 -12.50 -15.52 11.85
C GLU A 62 -12.94 -15.98 10.47
N TRP A 63 -12.55 -15.21 9.45
CA TRP A 63 -12.90 -15.48 8.06
C TRP A 63 -11.64 -15.72 7.24
N THR A 64 -11.71 -16.75 6.39
CA THR A 64 -10.63 -17.10 5.45
C THR A 64 -11.19 -17.22 4.05
N PHE A 65 -10.59 -16.52 3.10
CA PHE A 65 -10.95 -16.56 1.68
C PHE A 65 -9.75 -17.00 0.83
N VAL A 66 -9.97 -17.85 -0.17
CA VAL A 66 -8.93 -18.18 -1.17
C VAL A 66 -9.08 -17.38 -2.45
N GLU A 67 -8.12 -17.57 -3.36
CA GLU A 67 -8.12 -17.00 -4.70
C GLU A 67 -9.38 -17.44 -5.46
N GLY A 68 -10.29 -16.49 -5.68
CA GLY A 68 -11.54 -16.71 -6.41
C GLY A 68 -12.79 -16.35 -5.61
N ASP A 69 -12.78 -16.57 -4.29
CA ASP A 69 -13.96 -16.33 -3.43
C ASP A 69 -14.24 -14.84 -3.25
N LEU A 70 -13.18 -14.05 -3.19
CA LEU A 70 -13.26 -12.60 -3.06
C LEU A 70 -13.74 -11.98 -4.37
N SER A 71 -15.06 -11.97 -4.58
CA SER A 71 -15.69 -11.17 -5.63
C SER A 71 -15.96 -9.74 -5.13
N PRO A 72 -16.07 -8.74 -6.01
CA PRO A 72 -16.48 -7.39 -5.62
C PRO A 72 -17.83 -7.38 -4.88
N ASN A 73 -18.75 -8.27 -5.27
CA ASN A 73 -20.04 -8.44 -4.61
C ASN A 73 -19.87 -8.99 -3.19
N LEU A 74 -19.02 -10.00 -3.01
CA LEU A 74 -18.72 -10.53 -1.68
C LEU A 74 -18.21 -9.41 -0.77
N VAL A 75 -17.27 -8.58 -1.25
CA VAL A 75 -16.74 -7.48 -0.42
C VAL A 75 -17.83 -6.46 -0.07
N GLN A 76 -18.75 -6.18 -0.99
CA GLN A 76 -19.92 -5.35 -0.69
C GLN A 76 -20.81 -6.02 0.37
N GLU A 77 -21.00 -7.33 0.32
CA GLU A 77 -21.74 -8.08 1.33
C GLU A 77 -21.04 -8.09 2.69
N LEU A 78 -19.70 -8.16 2.75
CA LEU A 78 -18.97 -8.04 4.01
C LEU A 78 -19.24 -6.69 4.71
N GLN A 79 -19.62 -5.65 3.96
CA GLN A 79 -19.96 -4.34 4.49
C GLN A 79 -21.40 -4.27 5.02
N THR A 80 -22.30 -5.18 4.62
CA THR A 80 -23.69 -5.19 5.09
C THR A 80 -23.87 -5.98 6.39
N ILE A 81 -22.91 -6.85 6.71
CA ILE A 81 -22.93 -7.68 7.90
C ILE A 81 -22.37 -6.88 9.08
N PRO A 82 -22.92 -7.04 10.30
CA PRO A 82 -22.34 -6.44 11.49
C PRO A 82 -20.85 -6.77 11.56
N ASN A 83 -20.00 -5.77 11.70
CA ASN A 83 -18.55 -5.94 11.66
C ASN A 83 -18.03 -6.65 12.93
N VAL A 84 -18.26 -7.94 13.05
CA VAL A 84 -17.82 -8.78 14.19
C VAL A 84 -16.50 -9.50 13.91
N VAL A 85 -16.00 -9.41 12.68
CA VAL A 85 -14.80 -10.11 12.23
C VAL A 85 -13.58 -9.47 12.88
N THR A 86 -12.85 -10.27 13.63
CA THR A 86 -11.58 -9.90 14.27
C THR A 86 -10.38 -10.43 13.50
N THR A 87 -10.54 -11.50 12.72
CA THR A 87 -9.46 -12.13 11.95
C THR A 87 -9.90 -12.32 10.51
N LEU A 88 -9.13 -11.75 9.57
CA LEU A 88 -9.34 -11.91 8.14
C LEU A 88 -8.08 -12.50 7.49
N GLU A 89 -8.19 -13.67 6.90
CA GLU A 89 -7.12 -14.33 6.15
C GLU A 89 -7.45 -14.43 4.66
N LEU A 90 -6.51 -13.95 3.83
CA LEU A 90 -6.62 -13.89 2.38
C LEU A 90 -5.50 -14.71 1.74
N LEU A 91 -5.88 -15.86 1.20
CA LEU A 91 -4.96 -16.82 0.62
C LEU A 91 -4.87 -16.63 -0.90
N ASN A 92 -3.66 -16.38 -1.40
CA ASN A 92 -3.34 -16.33 -2.85
C ASN A 92 -4.17 -15.34 -3.69
N VAL A 93 -4.73 -14.26 -3.13
CA VAL A 93 -5.61 -13.36 -3.89
C VAL A 93 -4.96 -12.82 -5.17
N SER A 94 -5.69 -12.92 -6.28
CA SER A 94 -5.28 -12.47 -7.59
C SER A 94 -4.94 -10.97 -7.63
N ASN A 95 -4.24 -10.52 -8.67
CA ASN A 95 -3.90 -9.11 -8.89
C ASN A 95 -5.13 -8.23 -9.28
N SER A 96 -6.35 -8.65 -8.97
CA SER A 96 -7.57 -7.93 -9.32
C SER A 96 -7.69 -6.63 -8.52
N ILE A 97 -7.70 -5.50 -9.23
CA ILE A 97 -7.89 -4.16 -8.65
C ILE A 97 -9.21 -4.06 -7.89
N ALA A 98 -10.26 -4.75 -8.36
CA ALA A 98 -11.57 -4.68 -7.74
C ALA A 98 -11.57 -5.32 -6.34
N ILE A 99 -10.90 -6.47 -6.18
CA ILE A 99 -10.76 -7.16 -4.89
C ILE A 99 -9.98 -6.29 -3.91
N VAL A 100 -8.88 -5.74 -4.37
CA VAL A 100 -8.01 -4.86 -3.61
C VAL A 100 -8.75 -3.59 -3.14
N LYS A 101 -9.54 -2.98 -4.02
CA LYS A 101 -10.40 -1.83 -3.65
C LYS A 101 -11.42 -2.24 -2.60
N GLY A 102 -12.04 -3.41 -2.77
CA GLY A 102 -12.93 -3.98 -1.77
C GLY A 102 -12.24 -4.13 -0.41
N LEU A 103 -11.06 -4.77 -0.38
CA LEU A 103 -10.28 -4.92 0.85
C LEU A 103 -9.98 -3.57 1.50
N HIS A 104 -9.58 -2.56 0.72
CA HIS A 104 -9.39 -1.22 1.25
C HIS A 104 -10.67 -0.65 1.85
N THR A 105 -11.82 -0.75 1.17
CA THR A 105 -13.09 -0.28 1.71
C THR A 105 -13.45 -1.01 2.99
N TYR A 106 -13.26 -2.34 3.03
CA TYR A 106 -13.48 -3.15 4.24
C TYR A 106 -12.61 -2.67 5.41
N LEU A 107 -11.30 -2.47 5.20
CA LEU A 107 -10.40 -1.96 6.25
C LEU A 107 -10.81 -0.55 6.73
N CYS A 108 -11.38 0.27 5.85
CA CYS A 108 -11.94 1.58 6.19
C CYS A 108 -13.29 1.52 6.94
N SER A 109 -13.96 0.37 6.98
CA SER A 109 -15.22 0.19 7.71
C SER A 109 -15.09 -0.78 8.89
N SER A 110 -13.91 -1.35 9.14
CA SER A 110 -13.73 -2.45 10.09
C SER A 110 -12.93 -2.12 11.35
N PRO A 111 -13.49 -1.37 12.32
CA PRO A 111 -12.78 -1.01 13.56
C PRO A 111 -12.45 -2.19 14.48
N HIS A 112 -13.18 -3.30 14.34
CA HIS A 112 -13.02 -4.50 15.17
C HIS A 112 -11.96 -5.49 14.67
N LEU A 113 -11.33 -5.22 13.51
CA LEU A 113 -10.33 -6.13 12.96
C LEU A 113 -9.03 -6.08 13.79
N ILE A 114 -8.61 -7.24 14.29
CA ILE A 114 -7.42 -7.43 15.13
C ILE A 114 -6.28 -8.09 14.32
N HIS A 115 -6.61 -9.01 13.41
CA HIS A 115 -5.63 -9.76 12.63
C HIS A 115 -5.96 -9.71 11.13
N LEU A 116 -5.01 -9.26 10.32
CA LEU A 116 -5.08 -9.30 8.86
C LEU A 116 -3.94 -10.15 8.30
N HIS A 117 -4.28 -11.26 7.68
CA HIS A 117 -3.37 -12.20 7.05
C HIS A 117 -3.50 -12.14 5.53
N ALA A 118 -2.88 -11.16 4.89
CA ALA A 118 -2.96 -10.90 3.45
C ALA A 118 -1.57 -10.78 2.80
N ALA A 119 -0.59 -11.56 3.28
CA ALA A 119 0.80 -11.51 2.81
C ALA A 119 0.93 -11.72 1.29
N LYS A 120 -0.02 -12.45 0.69
CA LYS A 120 -0.04 -12.75 -0.74
C LYS A 120 -0.82 -11.76 -1.59
N THR A 121 -1.64 -10.92 -0.96
CA THR A 121 -2.47 -9.93 -1.64
C THR A 121 -1.62 -8.73 -2.06
N PRO A 122 -1.64 -8.31 -3.34
CA PRO A 122 -0.86 -7.18 -3.85
C PRO A 122 -1.54 -5.84 -3.55
N TYR A 123 -1.38 -5.33 -2.33
CA TYR A 123 -2.00 -4.09 -1.88
C TYR A 123 -1.33 -2.84 -2.49
N PRO A 124 -2.06 -1.94 -3.15
CA PRO A 124 -1.53 -0.78 -3.81
C PRO A 124 -1.22 0.33 -2.81
N VAL A 125 0.01 0.83 -2.87
CA VAL A 125 0.48 1.92 -1.99
C VAL A 125 -0.35 3.19 -2.20
N GLU A 126 -0.88 3.38 -3.40
CA GLU A 126 -1.73 4.51 -3.77
C GLU A 126 -3.01 4.60 -2.93
N LEU A 127 -3.49 3.49 -2.36
CA LEU A 127 -4.65 3.51 -1.45
C LEU A 127 -4.29 3.94 -0.01
N MET A 128 -3.01 3.93 0.35
CA MET A 128 -2.50 4.45 1.64
C MET A 128 -2.06 5.92 1.53
N ASP A 129 -1.92 6.41 0.31
CA ASP A 129 -1.53 7.77 0.00
C ASP A 129 -2.73 8.71 0.03
N VAL A 130 -3.20 9.03 1.24
CA VAL A 130 -4.42 9.84 1.48
C VAL A 130 -4.40 11.20 0.76
N HIS A 131 -3.20 11.74 0.51
CA HIS A 131 -2.99 13.06 -0.09
C HIS A 131 -2.47 13.00 -1.53
N ASP A 132 -2.55 11.84 -2.17
CA ASP A 132 -2.16 11.66 -3.58
C ASP A 132 -0.71 12.13 -3.87
N ASN A 133 0.21 11.98 -2.92
CA ASN A 133 1.65 12.23 -3.10
C ASN A 133 2.22 11.63 -4.39
N HIS A 134 1.73 10.48 -4.83
CA HIS A 134 2.21 9.81 -6.03
C HIS A 134 1.93 10.58 -7.33
N LEU A 135 0.92 11.46 -7.36
CA LEU A 135 0.63 12.34 -8.50
C LEU A 135 1.70 13.42 -8.68
N LEU A 136 2.47 13.73 -7.64
CA LEU A 136 3.56 14.73 -7.65
C LEU A 136 4.89 14.16 -8.10
N ARG A 137 4.88 12.95 -8.67
CA ARG A 137 6.07 12.46 -9.34
C ARG A 137 6.29 13.39 -10.53
N TRP A 138 7.22 14.33 -10.35
CA TRP A 138 7.63 15.31 -11.35
C TRP A 138 7.58 14.67 -12.74
N PRO A 139 6.97 15.32 -13.75
CA PRO A 139 7.31 15.01 -15.13
C PRO A 139 8.82 14.95 -15.16
N LYS A 140 9.38 13.80 -15.58
CA LYS A 140 10.83 13.74 -15.77
C LYS A 140 11.21 14.98 -16.57
N GLU A 141 12.41 15.52 -16.34
CA GLU A 141 13.05 16.49 -17.24
C GLU A 141 13.31 15.89 -18.64
N GLU A 142 12.31 15.20 -19.23
CA GLU A 142 12.35 14.56 -20.54
C GLU A 142 12.34 15.60 -21.68
N ASN A 143 12.29 16.91 -21.40
CA ASN A 143 12.39 17.97 -22.41
C ASN A 143 13.50 19.01 -22.16
N LYS A 144 14.63 18.65 -21.54
CA LYS A 144 15.87 19.46 -21.63
C LYS A 144 16.78 19.09 -22.81
N LYS A 145 16.32 18.24 -23.74
CA LYS A 145 17.03 17.89 -24.98
C LYS A 145 16.26 18.33 -26.23
N THR A 146 16.14 19.65 -26.48
CA THR A 146 15.92 20.23 -27.84
C THR A 146 16.04 21.77 -27.85
N LEU A 147 17.02 22.33 -27.14
CA LEU A 147 17.41 23.74 -27.29
C LEU A 147 18.91 23.86 -27.54
N THR A 148 19.39 23.03 -28.47
CA THR A 148 20.69 23.18 -29.13
C THR A 148 20.54 22.77 -30.60
N SER A 149 19.97 23.64 -31.44
CA SER A 149 20.35 23.77 -32.85
C SER A 149 19.52 24.87 -33.55
N THR A 150 19.67 26.12 -33.13
CA THR A 150 19.51 27.24 -34.04
C THR A 150 20.90 27.61 -34.54
N GLY A 151 21.18 27.30 -35.80
CA GLY A 151 22.32 27.87 -36.52
C GLY A 151 23.28 26.88 -37.16
N SER A 152 22.84 26.13 -38.17
CA SER A 152 23.64 26.07 -39.39
C SER A 152 22.74 25.86 -40.59
N GLY A 153 22.89 26.78 -41.54
CA GLY A 153 22.04 26.96 -42.70
C GLY A 153 21.98 25.76 -43.61
N GLY A 154 20.85 25.68 -44.31
CA GLY A 154 20.59 24.72 -45.36
C GLY A 154 21.37 24.98 -46.64
N GLY A 155 21.42 23.95 -47.45
CA GLY A 155 21.78 24.00 -48.85
C GLY A 155 21.41 22.69 -49.56
N GLY A 156 20.39 22.75 -50.44
CA GLY A 156 20.05 21.77 -51.49
C GLY A 156 19.34 20.50 -51.01
N GLY A 157 18.29 19.98 -51.64
CA GLY A 157 17.75 20.16 -52.99
C GLY A 157 17.30 18.77 -53.51
N GLY A 158 16.13 18.70 -54.17
CA GLY A 158 15.58 17.48 -54.79
C GLY A 158 14.33 16.97 -54.03
N ASP A 159 13.09 17.26 -54.41
CA ASP A 159 12.37 17.10 -55.69
C ASP A 159 12.00 15.64 -56.02
N SER A 160 10.80 15.49 -56.62
CA SER A 160 10.02 14.30 -56.99
C SER A 160 9.19 13.63 -55.87
N GLY A 161 7.89 13.37 -55.99
CA GLY A 161 6.95 13.49 -57.12
C GLY A 161 5.88 12.39 -57.02
N GLY A 162 4.63 12.74 -57.35
CA GLY A 162 3.51 11.81 -57.63
C GLY A 162 2.66 11.42 -56.41
N GLY A 163 1.35 11.57 -56.36
CA GLY A 163 0.34 11.64 -57.43
C GLY A 163 -0.64 10.48 -57.21
N GLY A 164 -1.90 10.77 -56.84
CA GLY A 164 -2.89 9.73 -56.54
C GLY A 164 -4.26 10.28 -56.18
N VAL A 165 -4.95 10.79 -57.20
CA VAL A 165 -6.35 11.24 -57.17
C VAL A 165 -7.28 10.03 -57.06
N GLY A 166 -8.25 10.12 -56.15
CA GLY A 166 -9.39 9.19 -56.08
C GLY A 166 -10.56 9.87 -55.39
N LYS A 167 -11.39 10.55 -56.18
CA LYS A 167 -12.73 11.01 -55.79
C LYS A 167 -13.64 9.79 -55.72
N ASP A 168 -14.47 9.71 -54.68
CA ASP A 168 -15.80 9.13 -54.85
C ASP A 168 -16.79 9.81 -53.90
N ASP A 169 -17.82 10.36 -54.54
CA ASP A 169 -18.92 11.13 -53.99
C ASP A 169 -19.98 10.16 -53.45
N GLY A 170 -20.16 10.15 -52.12
CA GLY A 170 -21.17 9.34 -51.44
C GLY A 170 -21.85 10.13 -50.33
N ALA A 171 -22.89 10.87 -50.68
CA ALA A 171 -23.71 11.67 -49.77
C ALA A 171 -24.40 10.82 -48.68
N PRO A 172 -24.37 11.22 -47.40
CA PRO A 172 -25.32 10.73 -46.41
C PRO A 172 -26.45 11.74 -46.18
N LYS A 173 -27.68 11.22 -46.22
CA LYS A 173 -28.93 11.89 -45.85
C LYS A 173 -28.86 12.42 -44.42
N GLU A 174 -29.09 13.72 -44.29
CA GLU A 174 -29.42 14.41 -43.04
C GLU A 174 -30.81 13.97 -42.56
N ILE A 175 -30.89 13.17 -41.49
CA ILE A 175 -32.10 13.02 -40.68
C ILE A 175 -31.70 13.00 -39.19
N GLY A 176 -31.86 14.15 -38.53
CA GLY A 176 -32.20 14.29 -37.11
C GLY A 176 -31.21 13.79 -36.05
N ALA A 177 -30.14 14.55 -35.79
CA ALA A 177 -29.16 14.26 -34.73
C ALA A 177 -29.11 15.29 -33.56
N ASP A 178 -29.90 16.37 -33.57
CA ASP A 178 -29.69 17.51 -32.67
C ASP A 178 -30.31 17.41 -31.24
N LYS A 179 -30.90 16.27 -30.87
CA LYS A 179 -31.56 16.14 -29.55
C LYS A 179 -30.98 15.10 -28.60
N LYS A 180 -29.92 14.38 -28.99
CA LYS A 180 -29.33 13.33 -28.14
C LYS A 180 -27.99 13.70 -27.49
N GLU A 181 -27.35 14.81 -27.88
CA GLU A 181 -26.06 15.21 -27.31
C GLU A 181 -26.17 15.94 -25.96
N LYS A 182 -27.32 16.55 -25.63
CA LYS A 182 -27.46 17.30 -24.36
C LYS A 182 -27.73 16.45 -23.12
N GLU A 183 -28.24 15.23 -23.26
CA GLU A 183 -28.47 14.34 -22.11
C GLU A 183 -27.19 13.57 -21.69
N THR A 184 -26.22 13.40 -22.60
CA THR A 184 -24.97 12.68 -22.29
C THR A 184 -23.93 13.54 -21.54
N GLU A 185 -24.00 14.87 -21.61
CA GLU A 185 -23.10 15.76 -20.85
C GLU A 185 -23.53 15.91 -19.38
N GLN A 186 -24.83 15.76 -19.07
CA GLN A 186 -25.33 15.93 -17.71
C GLN A 186 -25.05 14.72 -16.80
N GLU A 187 -24.94 13.50 -17.36
CA GLU A 187 -24.50 12.32 -16.59
C GLU A 187 -22.97 12.30 -16.37
N LYS A 188 -22.17 12.80 -17.32
CA LYS A 188 -20.71 12.91 -17.15
C LYS A 188 -20.28 13.92 -16.08
N GLY A 189 -21.13 14.90 -15.76
CA GLY A 189 -20.89 15.88 -14.69
C GLY A 189 -21.03 15.34 -13.26
N LYS A 190 -21.75 14.22 -13.07
CA LYS A 190 -22.00 13.64 -11.72
C LYS A 190 -20.91 12.66 -11.26
N GLU A 191 -20.10 12.11 -12.16
CA GLU A 191 -19.13 11.06 -11.83
C GLU A 191 -17.76 11.55 -11.31
N LYS A 192 -17.49 12.86 -11.29
CA LYS A 192 -16.20 13.39 -10.80
C LYS A 192 -16.26 13.98 -9.38
N LYS A 193 -17.17 13.51 -8.52
CA LYS A 193 -16.95 13.69 -7.08
C LYS A 193 -15.72 12.85 -6.71
N GLN A 194 -14.56 13.50 -6.65
CA GLN A 194 -13.31 12.88 -6.21
C GLN A 194 -13.53 12.38 -4.77
N ARG A 195 -13.86 11.10 -4.64
CA ARG A 195 -14.11 10.48 -3.35
C ARG A 195 -12.82 10.57 -2.55
N ARG A 196 -12.87 11.24 -1.38
CA ARG A 196 -11.78 11.24 -0.41
C ARG A 196 -11.35 9.78 -0.20
N LYS A 197 -10.05 9.51 -0.22
CA LYS A 197 -9.55 8.17 0.09
C LYS A 197 -9.90 7.82 1.53
N GLY A 198 -10.36 6.58 1.71
CA GLY A 198 -10.66 6.05 3.04
C GLY A 198 -9.38 5.91 3.86
N ILE A 199 -9.54 6.02 5.18
CA ILE A 199 -8.48 5.70 6.13
C ILE A 199 -8.93 4.43 6.86
N TRP A 200 -8.01 3.49 7.09
CA TRP A 200 -8.39 2.27 7.80
C TRP A 200 -8.86 2.61 9.22
N MET A 201 -9.95 1.97 9.61
CA MET A 201 -10.56 2.14 10.93
C MET A 201 -10.05 1.10 11.93
N CYS A 202 -9.29 0.10 11.48
CA CYS A 202 -8.74 -0.98 12.31
C CYS A 202 -7.56 -0.52 13.20
N ARG A 203 -7.83 0.35 14.19
CA ARG A 203 -6.84 0.87 15.15
C ARG A 203 -6.26 -0.20 16.07
N ASN A 204 -7.08 -1.20 16.39
CA ASN A 204 -6.76 -2.31 17.28
C ASN A 204 -6.07 -3.47 16.54
N LEU A 205 -5.59 -3.24 15.32
CA LEU A 205 -4.90 -4.26 14.56
C LEU A 205 -3.58 -4.63 15.25
N GLU A 206 -3.47 -5.86 15.71
CA GLU A 206 -2.28 -6.42 16.36
C GLU A 206 -1.39 -7.17 15.36
N THR A 207 -1.98 -7.76 14.33
CA THR A 207 -1.25 -8.52 13.30
C THR A 207 -1.58 -8.00 11.91
N LEU A 208 -0.52 -7.62 11.18
CA LEU A 208 -0.62 -7.15 9.80
C LEU A 208 0.39 -7.92 8.95
N HIS A 209 -0.10 -8.85 8.15
CA HIS A 209 0.65 -9.44 7.05
C HIS A 209 0.09 -8.89 5.74
N LEU A 210 0.90 -8.16 4.98
CA LEU A 210 0.43 -7.52 3.76
C LEU A 210 1.51 -7.55 2.67
N GLY A 211 1.10 -7.94 1.46
CA GLY A 211 1.88 -7.73 0.26
C GLY A 211 1.61 -6.34 -0.30
N PHE A 212 2.64 -5.66 -0.81
CA PHE A 212 2.48 -4.40 -1.54
C PHE A 212 2.82 -4.56 -3.00
N LYS A 213 2.10 -3.80 -3.81
CA LYS A 213 2.30 -3.63 -5.24
C LYS A 213 2.24 -2.15 -5.57
N ILE A 214 2.97 -1.74 -6.60
CA ILE A 214 2.90 -0.37 -7.12
C ILE A 214 2.20 -0.43 -8.45
N ILE A 215 1.13 0.35 -8.61
CA ILE A 215 0.39 0.39 -9.87
C ILE A 215 1.16 1.21 -10.92
N SER A 216 2.03 2.13 -10.48
CA SER A 216 2.81 2.99 -11.37
C SER A 216 3.67 2.21 -12.39
N SER A 217 3.85 2.78 -13.57
CA SER A 217 4.67 2.24 -14.67
C SER A 217 6.15 2.02 -14.34
N ARG A 218 6.62 2.46 -13.16
CA ARG A 218 7.95 2.11 -12.66
C ARG A 218 7.82 0.97 -11.63
N PRO A 219 8.36 -0.21 -11.92
CA PRO A 219 8.13 -1.43 -11.14
C PRO A 219 8.94 -1.49 -9.83
N LYS A 220 9.43 -0.36 -9.31
CA LYS A 220 10.27 -0.33 -8.11
C LYS A 220 9.63 0.55 -7.07
N LEU A 221 9.48 0.00 -5.86
CA LEU A 221 9.24 0.78 -4.66
C LEU A 221 10.36 1.82 -4.58
N ASP A 222 10.00 3.06 -4.29
CA ASP A 222 10.95 4.15 -4.13
C ASP A 222 10.86 4.66 -2.69
N SER A 223 11.78 5.56 -2.32
CA SER A 223 11.80 6.09 -0.96
C SER A 223 10.50 6.79 -0.57
N LEU A 224 9.75 7.33 -1.54
CA LEU A 224 8.46 7.96 -1.28
C LEU A 224 7.42 6.91 -0.89
N ASN A 225 7.25 5.86 -1.70
CA ASN A 225 6.28 4.81 -1.41
C ASN A 225 6.58 4.09 -0.09
N ALA A 226 7.86 3.84 0.22
CA ALA A 226 8.26 3.29 1.51
C ALA A 226 7.86 4.21 2.68
N ARG A 227 8.08 5.53 2.56
CA ARG A 227 7.64 6.51 3.56
C ARG A 227 6.12 6.55 3.71
N ILE A 228 5.37 6.38 2.62
CA ILE A 228 3.92 6.29 2.66
C ILE A 228 3.50 5.06 3.47
N ILE A 229 4.02 3.88 3.13
CA ILE A 229 3.70 2.62 3.83
C ILE A 229 4.03 2.73 5.32
N PHE A 230 5.29 3.05 5.66
CA PHE A 230 5.72 3.08 7.07
C PHE A 230 5.03 4.19 7.85
N GLY A 231 4.92 5.38 7.26
CA GLY A 231 4.28 6.54 7.88
C GLY A 231 2.79 6.34 8.11
N TYR A 232 2.10 5.68 7.19
CA TYR A 232 0.68 5.35 7.33
C TYR A 232 0.47 4.27 8.40
N ILE A 233 1.16 3.12 8.29
CA ILE A 233 1.00 2.01 9.26
C ILE A 233 1.31 2.48 10.68
N SER A 234 2.39 3.24 10.86
CA SER A 234 2.80 3.75 12.18
C SER A 234 1.76 4.63 12.88
N ARG A 235 0.87 5.27 12.13
CA ARG A 235 -0.21 6.13 12.65
C ARG A 235 -1.56 5.41 12.71
N VAL A 236 -1.82 4.54 11.73
CA VAL A 236 -3.14 3.92 11.56
C VAL A 236 -3.30 2.67 12.39
N CYS A 237 -2.21 1.96 12.70
CA CYS A 237 -2.23 0.73 13.48
C CYS A 237 -1.28 0.85 14.69
N PRO A 238 -1.55 1.73 15.67
CA PRO A 238 -0.64 1.94 16.80
C PRO A 238 -0.46 0.71 17.71
N GLN A 239 -1.45 -0.19 17.74
CA GLN A 239 -1.44 -1.42 18.55
C GLN A 239 -0.69 -2.60 17.91
N LEU A 240 -0.01 -2.37 16.78
CA LEU A 240 0.56 -3.45 16.00
C LEU A 240 1.71 -4.16 16.73
N GLN A 241 1.58 -5.49 16.87
CA GLN A 241 2.57 -6.36 17.50
C GLN A 241 3.36 -7.18 16.48
N VAL A 242 2.74 -7.57 15.37
CA VAL A 242 3.33 -8.38 14.31
C VAL A 242 3.15 -7.66 12.98
N LEU A 243 4.26 -7.26 12.35
CA LEU A 243 4.27 -6.58 11.07
C LEU A 243 5.07 -7.37 10.04
N HIS A 244 4.39 -7.96 9.06
CA HIS A 244 5.01 -8.66 7.93
C HIS A 244 4.68 -7.95 6.62
N LEU A 245 5.67 -7.34 5.99
CA LEU A 245 5.52 -6.62 4.72
C LEU A 245 6.26 -7.34 3.60
N GLN A 246 5.55 -7.62 2.52
CA GLN A 246 6.10 -8.28 1.35
C GLN A 246 6.05 -7.40 0.12
N ASP A 247 7.15 -7.28 -0.62
CA ASP A 247 7.17 -6.61 -1.92
C ASP A 247 6.82 -7.65 -2.97
N LYS A 248 5.72 -7.43 -3.71
CA LYS A 248 5.26 -8.33 -4.76
C LYS A 248 5.88 -8.05 -6.12
N ASP A 249 6.43 -6.86 -6.32
CA ASP A 249 7.02 -6.44 -7.59
C ASP A 249 8.53 -6.67 -7.62
N CYS A 250 9.18 -6.85 -6.46
CA CYS A 250 10.59 -7.21 -6.38
C CYS A 250 10.84 -8.60 -7.00
N ARG A 251 11.23 -8.60 -8.27
CA ARG A 251 11.80 -9.76 -8.98
C ARG A 251 13.23 -10.08 -8.55
N HIS A 252 13.86 -9.20 -7.80
CA HIS A 252 15.24 -9.36 -7.37
C HIS A 252 15.29 -9.92 -5.95
N PRO A 253 16.23 -10.84 -5.66
CA PRO A 253 16.51 -11.34 -4.31
C PRO A 253 17.11 -10.28 -3.38
N THR A 254 17.26 -9.05 -3.84
CA THR A 254 17.90 -8.00 -3.06
C THR A 254 17.08 -7.75 -1.80
N PRO A 255 17.70 -7.68 -0.62
CA PRO A 255 17.00 -7.24 0.58
C PRO A 255 16.30 -5.91 0.28
N PHE A 256 15.07 -5.73 0.78
CA PHE A 256 14.27 -4.52 0.58
C PHE A 256 15.15 -3.26 0.64
N PRO A 257 15.48 -2.57 -0.47
CA PRO A 257 16.37 -1.40 -0.48
C PRO A 257 15.76 -0.16 0.21
N TYR A 258 14.79 -0.40 1.08
CA TYR A 258 13.89 0.54 1.71
C TYR A 258 14.04 0.56 3.22
N LEU A 259 15.10 -0.06 3.76
CA LEU A 259 15.44 -0.03 5.18
C LEU A 259 16.51 1.04 5.48
N THR A 260 16.34 2.25 4.94
CA THR A 260 17.21 3.40 5.18
C THR A 260 16.48 4.47 5.99
N LEU A 261 17.22 5.43 6.55
CA LEU A 261 16.65 6.61 7.20
C LEU A 261 15.71 7.33 6.22
N LYS A 262 16.21 7.60 5.03
CA LYS A 262 15.51 8.37 3.99
C LYS A 262 14.20 7.72 3.53
N THR A 263 14.11 6.39 3.56
CA THR A 263 12.91 5.64 3.19
C THR A 263 11.87 5.60 4.31
N GLY A 264 12.16 6.21 5.46
CA GLY A 264 11.23 6.36 6.57
C GLY A 264 11.10 5.12 7.44
N PHE A 265 12.06 4.21 7.40
CA PHE A 265 11.98 3.01 8.24
C PHE A 265 11.99 3.34 9.75
N SER A 266 12.59 4.48 10.15
CA SER A 266 12.46 5.03 11.51
C SER A 266 11.02 5.31 11.93
N LEU A 267 10.10 5.59 11.00
CA LEU A 267 8.71 5.91 11.35
C LEU A 267 8.02 4.76 12.11
N LEU A 268 8.48 3.52 11.90
CA LEU A 268 7.99 2.35 12.64
C LEU A 268 8.37 2.36 14.12
N SER A 269 9.28 3.23 14.60
CA SER A 269 9.58 3.34 16.02
C SER A 269 8.39 3.86 16.86
N ARG A 270 7.35 4.42 16.21
CA ARG A 270 6.09 4.79 16.87
C ARG A 270 5.26 3.57 17.29
N LEU A 271 5.51 2.40 16.69
CA LEU A 271 4.83 1.16 17.03
C LEU A 271 5.42 0.56 18.31
N GLN A 272 5.02 1.11 19.46
CA GLN A 272 5.58 0.75 20.78
C GLN A 272 5.31 -0.72 21.17
N HIS A 273 4.27 -1.33 20.58
CA HIS A 273 3.88 -2.71 20.82
C HIS A 273 4.53 -3.71 19.86
N LEU A 274 5.33 -3.25 18.89
CA LEU A 274 5.88 -4.10 17.84
C LEU A 274 6.91 -5.10 18.41
N ARG A 275 6.56 -6.39 18.33
CA ARG A 275 7.38 -7.52 18.81
C ARG A 275 8.03 -8.29 17.67
N GLN A 276 7.37 -8.36 16.52
CA GLN A 276 7.85 -9.09 15.36
C GLN A 276 7.78 -8.22 14.12
N LEU A 277 8.92 -8.11 13.42
CA LEU A 277 9.04 -7.35 12.20
C LEU A 277 9.69 -8.21 11.11
N ARG A 278 8.99 -8.37 10.01
CA ARG A 278 9.52 -9.03 8.81
C ARG A 278 9.24 -8.14 7.60
N ILE A 279 10.29 -7.75 6.91
CA ILE A 279 10.19 -6.99 5.67
C ILE A 279 11.07 -7.68 4.65
N GLY A 280 10.50 -8.14 3.54
CA GLY A 280 11.24 -8.99 2.61
C GLY A 280 10.39 -9.61 1.51
N THR A 281 11.06 -10.20 0.53
CA THR A 281 10.41 -11.06 -0.47
C THR A 281 10.35 -12.48 0.10
N PHE A 282 9.17 -12.89 0.58
CA PHE A 282 8.98 -14.24 1.16
C PHE A 282 8.40 -15.21 0.12
N GLY A 283 8.92 -16.44 0.08
CA GLY A 283 8.32 -17.54 -0.69
C GLY A 283 8.91 -17.85 -2.07
N GLN A 284 9.92 -17.11 -2.56
CA GLN A 284 10.63 -17.43 -3.82
C GLN A 284 12.02 -18.04 -3.62
N MET A 285 12.37 -18.42 -2.39
CA MET A 285 13.74 -18.81 -2.02
C MET A 285 14.23 -20.14 -2.65
N GLY A 286 13.37 -20.89 -3.34
CA GLY A 286 13.78 -22.13 -4.01
C GLY A 286 14.76 -21.96 -5.19
N LYS A 287 15.04 -20.73 -5.65
CA LYS A 287 15.93 -20.49 -6.82
C LYS A 287 17.04 -19.45 -6.63
N LEU A 288 17.17 -18.86 -5.45
CA LEU A 288 18.06 -17.71 -5.24
C LEU A 288 19.24 -18.10 -4.35
N ALA A 289 20.14 -18.90 -4.90
CA ALA A 289 21.32 -19.40 -4.17
C ALA A 289 22.40 -18.34 -3.92
N HIS A 290 22.34 -17.14 -4.52
CA HIS A 290 23.35 -16.10 -4.31
C HIS A 290 22.74 -14.70 -4.32
N VAL A 291 22.65 -14.08 -3.13
CA VAL A 291 22.58 -12.61 -3.02
C VAL A 291 24.00 -12.09 -3.22
N PRO A 292 24.27 -11.21 -4.20
CA PRO A 292 25.59 -10.63 -4.37
C PRO A 292 26.09 -9.95 -3.09
N GLN A 293 27.32 -10.23 -2.67
CA GLN A 293 27.91 -9.72 -1.42
C GLN A 293 27.91 -8.18 -1.35
N HIS A 294 28.10 -7.47 -2.47
CA HIS A 294 28.06 -6.01 -2.50
C HIS A 294 26.70 -5.43 -2.04
N LEU A 295 25.61 -6.16 -2.28
CA LEU A 295 24.28 -5.78 -1.77
C LEU A 295 24.10 -6.12 -0.29
N VAL A 296 24.93 -6.99 0.27
CA VAL A 296 24.96 -7.17 1.73
C VAL A 296 25.73 -6.00 2.34
N ASP A 297 26.87 -5.66 1.75
CA ASP A 297 27.78 -4.63 2.26
C ASP A 297 27.18 -3.22 2.22
N GLU A 298 26.37 -2.88 1.19
CA GLU A 298 25.64 -1.61 1.13
C GLU A 298 24.57 -1.48 2.23
N PHE A 299 24.07 -2.61 2.75
CA PHE A 299 22.96 -2.63 3.72
C PHE A 299 23.41 -2.61 5.18
N VAL A 300 24.60 -3.14 5.48
CA VAL A 300 25.12 -3.21 6.86
C VAL A 300 25.18 -1.82 7.53
N PRO A 301 25.66 -0.74 6.89
CA PRO A 301 25.68 0.60 7.48
C PRO A 301 24.27 1.11 7.85
N HIS A 302 23.27 0.70 7.06
CA HIS A 302 21.87 1.06 7.24
C HIS A 302 21.10 0.13 8.19
N ARG A 303 21.75 -0.74 8.97
CA ARG A 303 21.06 -1.43 10.09
C ARG A 303 21.36 -0.79 11.43
N ASN A 304 22.55 -0.21 11.58
CA ASN A 304 23.09 0.21 12.87
C ASN A 304 22.42 1.46 13.46
N TRP A 305 21.72 2.27 12.66
CA TRP A 305 21.10 3.51 13.12
C TRP A 305 19.85 3.30 14.00
N MET A 306 19.23 2.13 14.03
CA MET A 306 18.08 1.85 14.90
C MET A 306 18.42 1.07 16.16
N PHE A 307 19.60 0.44 16.21
CA PHE A 307 19.99 -0.32 17.39
C PHE A 307 20.62 0.62 18.40
N ILE A 308 19.89 0.84 19.49
CA ILE A 308 20.42 1.50 20.67
C ILE A 308 20.56 0.44 21.76
N GLY A 309 21.76 0.35 22.33
CA GLY A 309 21.94 -0.28 23.63
C GLY A 309 22.28 -1.77 23.67
N ARG A 310 22.50 -2.48 22.56
CA ARG A 310 23.01 -3.87 22.63
C ARG A 310 24.53 -3.92 22.52
N LYS A 311 25.23 -3.52 23.59
CA LYS A 311 26.63 -3.91 23.81
C LYS A 311 26.80 -5.45 23.80
N GLU A 312 25.77 -6.22 24.15
CA GLU A 312 25.81 -7.69 24.22
C GLU A 312 25.88 -8.44 22.88
N MET A 313 25.42 -7.84 21.77
CA MET A 313 25.59 -8.45 20.44
C MET A 313 27.00 -8.23 19.87
N LEU A 314 27.80 -7.36 20.50
CA LEU A 314 29.11 -6.92 20.03
C LEU A 314 30.25 -7.59 20.80
N ARG A 315 30.14 -8.89 21.09
CA ARG A 315 31.21 -9.65 21.75
C ARG A 315 32.43 -9.94 20.86
N ASN A 316 32.33 -9.72 19.54
CA ASN A 316 33.47 -9.88 18.63
C ASN A 316 34.18 -8.54 18.40
N GLU A 317 35.48 -8.51 18.69
CA GLU A 317 36.38 -7.35 18.57
C GLU A 317 36.47 -6.78 17.14
N GLU A 318 36.10 -7.56 16.11
CA GLU A 318 36.04 -7.08 14.73
C GLU A 318 34.96 -6.01 14.51
N VAL A 319 33.92 -5.97 15.36
CA VAL A 319 32.83 -4.98 15.23
C VAL A 319 33.15 -3.66 15.94
N LYS A 320 34.18 -3.61 16.80
CA LYS A 320 34.69 -2.35 17.40
C LYS A 320 35.22 -1.37 16.34
N LYS A 321 35.70 -1.87 15.19
CA LYS A 321 36.13 -1.03 14.06
C LYS A 321 34.96 -0.52 13.21
N VAL A 322 33.78 -1.13 13.33
CA VAL A 322 32.62 -0.90 12.46
C VAL A 322 31.57 0.01 13.10
N VAL A 323 31.55 0.17 14.43
CA VAL A 323 30.39 0.78 15.10
C VAL A 323 30.80 1.91 16.02
N ASP A 324 31.09 3.06 15.40
CA ASP A 324 30.85 4.37 16.00
C ASP A 324 29.68 5.07 15.27
N TYR A 325 28.66 4.29 14.91
CA TYR A 325 27.38 4.80 14.40
C TYR A 325 26.57 5.38 15.56
N SER A 326 27.09 6.48 16.10
CA SER A 326 26.47 7.24 17.17
C SER A 326 25.30 8.06 16.62
N PRO A 327 24.47 8.67 17.48
CA PRO A 327 23.50 9.70 17.07
C PRO A 327 24.08 10.74 16.10
N TYR A 328 25.39 10.97 16.12
CA TYR A 328 26.10 11.81 15.14
C TYR A 328 25.91 11.36 13.69
N SER A 329 26.01 10.06 13.37
CA SER A 329 25.84 9.57 12.00
C SER A 329 24.42 9.80 11.48
N ARG A 330 23.41 9.56 12.33
CA ARG A 330 22.01 9.87 11.99
C ARG A 330 21.83 11.36 11.74
N ARG A 331 22.32 12.20 12.64
CA ARG A 331 22.25 13.67 12.50
C ARG A 331 22.97 14.15 11.26
N SER A 332 24.14 13.61 10.95
CA SER A 332 24.90 13.95 9.75
C SER A 332 24.11 13.62 8.48
N GLU A 333 23.50 12.43 8.42
CA GLU A 333 22.65 12.04 7.29
C GLU A 333 21.43 12.95 7.17
N VAL A 334 20.76 13.25 8.29
CA VAL A 334 19.60 14.16 8.32
C VAL A 334 19.98 15.58 7.91
N MET A 335 21.15 16.08 8.29
CA MET A 335 21.65 17.40 7.89
C MET A 335 21.88 17.49 6.37
N ARG A 336 22.29 16.38 5.73
CA ARG A 336 22.42 16.33 4.26
C ARG A 336 21.07 16.43 3.54
N TRP A 337 19.96 16.26 4.25
CA TRP A 337 18.62 16.35 3.66
C TRP A 337 18.08 17.77 3.53
N LYS A 338 18.82 18.81 3.92
CA LYS A 338 18.32 20.20 3.86
C LYS A 338 17.64 20.55 2.52
N SER A 339 18.34 20.32 1.39
CA SER A 339 17.78 20.57 0.05
C SER A 339 16.71 19.57 -0.40
N LEU A 340 16.61 18.41 0.25
CA LEU A 340 15.52 17.46 0.03
C LEU A 340 14.26 17.88 0.78
N LEU A 341 14.40 18.45 1.99
CA LEU A 341 13.32 18.98 2.81
C LEU A 341 12.70 20.21 2.16
N GLU A 342 13.52 21.15 1.69
CA GLU A 342 13.05 22.34 0.95
C GLU A 342 12.19 21.94 -0.26
N ARG A 343 12.64 20.92 -1.03
CA ARG A 343 11.86 20.36 -2.15
C ARG A 343 10.60 19.61 -1.74
N ASP A 344 10.55 19.05 -0.53
CA ASP A 344 9.32 18.43 -0.01
C ASP A 344 8.33 19.50 0.43
N ASP A 345 8.80 20.58 1.07
CA ASP A 345 7.98 21.71 1.49
C ASP A 345 7.36 22.43 0.28
N GLU A 346 8.15 22.66 -0.78
CA GLU A 346 7.63 23.17 -2.06
C GLU A 346 6.52 22.26 -2.64
N ARG A 347 6.69 20.95 -2.55
CA ARG A 347 5.67 19.97 -3.02
C ARG A 347 4.40 19.99 -2.18
N VAL A 348 4.48 20.34 -0.90
CA VAL A 348 3.31 20.53 -0.06
C VAL A 348 2.58 21.82 -0.44
N LEU A 349 3.32 22.91 -0.70
CA LEU A 349 2.72 24.17 -1.15
C LEU A 349 1.98 24.03 -2.48
N VAL A 350 2.60 23.38 -3.48
CA VAL A 350 1.96 23.12 -4.79
C VAL A 350 0.66 22.33 -4.60
N ARG A 351 0.67 21.30 -3.75
CA ARG A 351 -0.53 20.53 -3.41
C ARG A 351 -1.63 21.36 -2.78
N GLU A 352 -1.29 22.20 -1.81
CA GLU A 352 -2.29 23.00 -1.12
C GLU A 352 -2.95 23.96 -2.10
N VAL A 353 -2.17 24.55 -3.01
CA VAL A 353 -2.69 25.38 -4.09
C VAL A 353 -3.60 24.60 -5.04
N GLU A 354 -3.21 23.40 -5.47
CA GLU A 354 -4.05 22.54 -6.32
C GLU A 354 -5.34 22.11 -5.60
N ARG A 355 -5.25 21.74 -4.32
CA ARG A 355 -6.40 21.40 -3.49
C ARG A 355 -7.34 22.60 -3.35
N MET A 356 -6.82 23.78 -3.04
CA MET A 356 -7.62 25.00 -2.95
C MET A 356 -8.32 25.29 -4.28
N LYS A 357 -7.67 25.12 -5.43
CA LYS A 357 -8.32 25.26 -6.75
C LYS A 357 -9.50 24.30 -6.91
N LEU A 358 -9.38 23.05 -6.47
CA LEU A 358 -10.47 22.06 -6.53
C LEU A 358 -11.58 22.36 -5.52
N VAL A 359 -11.24 22.79 -4.30
CA VAL A 359 -12.21 23.15 -3.26
C VAL A 359 -13.03 24.36 -3.68
N TRP A 360 -12.40 25.41 -4.23
CA TRP A 360 -13.09 26.58 -4.78
C TRP A 360 -14.06 26.21 -5.92
N GLN A 361 -13.80 25.12 -6.64
CA GLN A 361 -14.72 24.59 -7.66
C GLN A 361 -15.83 23.71 -7.06
N ALA A 362 -15.64 23.17 -5.85
CA ALA A 362 -16.52 22.20 -5.20
C ALA A 362 -17.39 22.79 -4.06
N GLU A 363 -17.11 24.00 -3.58
CA GLU A 363 -17.83 24.72 -2.52
C GLU A 363 -19.33 24.95 -2.79
N TYR A 364 -19.85 24.50 -3.94
CA TYR A 364 -21.27 24.58 -4.27
C TYR A 364 -22.10 23.35 -3.82
N TYR A 365 -21.50 22.26 -3.30
CA TYR A 365 -22.24 20.99 -3.11
C TYR A 365 -21.92 20.09 -1.90
N ASN A 366 -21.18 20.55 -0.88
CA ASN A 366 -20.93 19.69 0.28
C ASN A 366 -21.80 20.10 1.48
N ASN A 367 -22.77 19.24 1.79
CA ASN A 367 -23.43 19.23 3.09
C ASN A 367 -22.39 18.85 4.16
N ASP A 368 -22.35 19.62 5.23
CA ASP A 368 -21.57 19.37 6.44
C ASP A 368 -21.99 18.06 7.11
N GLU A 369 -21.44 16.93 6.67
CA GLU A 369 -21.38 15.75 7.53
C GLU A 369 -20.29 16.02 8.59
N GLU A 370 -20.73 16.12 9.84
CA GLU A 370 -19.88 16.30 11.03
C GLU A 370 -18.86 15.15 11.10
N GLU A 371 -17.62 15.43 10.69
CA GLU A 371 -16.53 14.47 10.73
C GLU A 371 -16.04 14.35 12.18
N ASP A 372 -15.93 13.11 12.67
CA ASP A 372 -15.42 12.80 14.01
C ASP A 372 -14.06 13.51 14.26
N GLU A 373 -13.94 14.18 15.42
CA GLU A 373 -12.75 14.91 15.83
C GLU A 373 -11.49 14.03 15.80
N GLU A 374 -11.61 12.75 16.21
CA GLU A 374 -10.49 11.80 16.18
C GLU A 374 -9.99 11.56 14.74
N MET A 375 -10.93 11.43 13.79
CA MET A 375 -10.61 11.22 12.38
C MET A 375 -10.03 12.49 11.74
N SER A 376 -10.49 13.66 12.17
CA SER A 376 -9.93 14.94 11.76
C SER A 376 -8.46 15.09 12.22
N GLU A 377 -8.18 14.81 13.50
CA GLU A 377 -6.82 14.86 14.03
C GLU A 377 -5.89 13.89 13.28
N LEU A 378 -6.35 12.66 13.06
CA LEU A 378 -5.57 11.69 12.32
C LEU A 378 -5.31 12.15 10.88
N ARG A 379 -6.30 12.71 10.18
CA ARG A 379 -6.11 13.23 8.83
C ARG A 379 -5.03 14.31 8.80
N GLU A 380 -4.97 15.15 9.82
CA GLU A 380 -3.92 16.14 9.99
C GLU A 380 -2.56 15.46 10.14
N GLN A 381 -2.45 14.46 11.00
CA GLN A 381 -1.22 13.68 11.15
C GLN A 381 -0.80 13.00 9.83
N LEU A 382 -1.77 12.52 9.04
CA LEU A 382 -1.54 11.87 7.75
C LEU A 382 -1.11 12.85 6.64
N LYS A 383 -1.28 14.18 6.79
CA LYS A 383 -0.75 15.17 5.83
C LYS A 383 0.76 15.08 5.66
N LYS A 384 1.46 14.63 6.71
CA LYS A 384 2.91 14.47 6.70
C LYS A 384 3.38 13.14 6.10
N VAL A 385 2.49 12.18 5.89
CA VAL A 385 2.84 10.84 5.38
C VAL A 385 3.43 10.93 3.97
N GLY A 386 4.53 10.21 3.76
CA GLY A 386 5.30 10.23 2.51
C GLY A 386 6.36 11.35 2.45
N LEU A 387 6.28 12.36 3.32
CA LEU A 387 7.25 13.46 3.36
C LEU A 387 8.51 13.07 4.13
N LEU A 388 9.66 13.57 3.69
CA LEU A 388 10.94 13.45 4.40
C LEU A 388 10.92 14.27 5.70
N ARG A 389 10.08 15.31 5.77
CA ARG A 389 9.84 16.11 6.98
C ARG A 389 9.39 15.24 8.16
N ASP A 390 8.48 14.29 7.92
CA ASP A 390 7.99 13.36 8.94
C ASP A 390 9.13 12.48 9.50
N VAL A 391 9.98 11.99 8.59
CA VAL A 391 11.16 11.20 8.95
C VAL A 391 12.14 12.02 9.79
N PHE A 392 12.39 13.27 9.39
CA PHE A 392 13.24 14.19 10.15
C PHE A 392 12.70 14.39 11.56
N GLU A 393 11.40 14.69 11.70
CA GLU A 393 10.76 14.93 12.99
C GLU A 393 10.88 13.70 13.90
N MET A 394 10.65 12.50 13.35
CA MET A 394 10.82 11.24 14.07
C MET A 394 12.27 11.03 14.53
N VAL A 395 13.26 11.29 13.67
CA VAL A 395 14.67 11.13 14.07
C VAL A 395 15.05 12.14 15.16
N ARG A 396 14.54 13.37 15.09
CA ARG A 396 14.72 14.36 16.14
C ARG A 396 14.07 13.91 17.46
N GLU A 397 12.84 13.40 17.41
CA GLU A 397 12.13 12.86 18.57
C GLU A 397 12.94 11.73 19.21
N MET A 398 13.37 10.74 18.42
CA MET A 398 14.26 9.65 18.84
C MET A 398 15.52 10.18 19.55
N ASP A 399 16.15 11.21 19.00
CA ASP A 399 17.35 11.84 19.57
C ASP A 399 17.08 12.70 20.83
N THR A 400 15.82 12.97 21.17
CA THR A 400 15.47 13.77 22.36
C THR A 400 14.83 12.94 23.47
N THR A 401 14.23 11.77 23.16
CA THR A 401 13.48 10.96 24.12
C THR A 401 14.40 10.30 25.17
N PRO A 402 14.24 10.61 26.48
CA PRO A 402 15.05 10.04 27.55
C PRO A 402 14.83 8.52 27.67
N GLY A 403 15.83 7.73 27.30
CA GLY A 403 15.71 6.26 27.21
C GLY A 403 16.24 5.72 25.90
N PHE A 404 16.08 6.52 24.84
CA PHE A 404 16.76 6.28 23.57
C PHE A 404 18.26 6.65 23.66
N ILE A 405 18.68 7.56 24.55
CA ILE A 405 20.10 7.95 24.70
C ILE A 405 20.77 7.34 25.94
N LYS A 406 20.03 6.66 26.83
CA LYS A 406 20.47 6.35 28.22
C LYS A 406 21.69 5.43 28.39
N THR A 407 22.36 4.97 27.33
CA THR A 407 23.58 4.16 27.42
C THR A 407 24.85 4.81 26.85
N LEU A 408 24.78 6.03 26.33
CA LEU A 408 26.00 6.79 26.02
C LEU A 408 26.39 7.62 27.24
N ASP A 409 27.54 7.24 27.78
CA ASP A 409 28.26 7.76 28.95
C ASP A 409 27.81 9.13 29.48
N LYS A 410 27.59 9.22 30.80
CA LYS A 410 27.36 10.48 31.53
C LYS A 410 28.52 11.49 31.39
N ASN A 411 29.62 11.08 30.76
CA ASN A 411 30.81 11.88 30.53
C ASN A 411 30.85 12.55 29.14
N TYR A 412 29.84 12.35 28.28
CA TYR A 412 29.80 13.01 26.96
C TYR A 412 28.94 14.27 26.99
N THR A 413 29.57 15.42 27.25
CA THR A 413 29.00 16.75 26.99
C THR A 413 29.26 17.10 25.53
N PRO A 414 28.25 17.15 24.64
CA PRO A 414 28.46 17.65 23.31
C PRO A 414 28.74 19.15 23.38
N ALA A 415 29.87 19.59 22.82
CA ALA A 415 30.11 20.99 22.52
C ALA A 415 29.05 21.44 21.51
N ILE A 416 28.09 22.24 21.96
CA ILE A 416 27.13 22.93 21.09
C ILE A 416 27.86 24.13 20.50
N ALA A 417 27.97 24.18 19.18
CA ALA A 417 28.42 25.32 18.40
C ALA A 417 27.23 25.88 17.61
#